data_AF-A0A7X3QGX7-F1
#
_entry.id   AF-A0A7X3QGX7-F1
#
_cell.length_a   1.000
_cell.length_b   1.000
_cell.length_c   1.000
_cell.angle_alpha   90.00
_cell.angle_beta   90.00
_cell.angle_gamma   90.00
#
_symmetry.space_group_name_H-M   'P 1'
#
loop_
_entity.id
_entity.type
_entity.pdbx_description
1 polymer ?
#
loop_
_entity_poly.entity_id
_entity_poly.type
_entity_poly.pdbx_seq_one_letter_code
_entity_poly.pdbx_strand_id
1 'polypeptide(L)'
;MATDRSGWKSPGPAKPVALAVLTVLVVGGFLVASWGDGAGEVSDASENPVRAETDANTGAQTESTSTPEATDGGETTKKGVTSADEDGPEEPGAGTPTATAAEPAEVSIVAASRLVTEAAPAVFRLTRTGETGPALTVAVSVAESGSMLANEGRETVTFEAGERTTTLSVALADDSVVEETSRVSATIASGSGYVASAHAGSADVYVADNDRVFLLPDLVADPPVPAGEPEVVWWDGEEMLVLRFEGYVTNLGEGPLDISGNPQLTDPNDPTSHDVWQRVRTTTGDWVKLTRPPVRFETDDGHNHFHLMEIVAYSLWDEAGTTQILPGAKVGFCMLDVESLPERHSNPGEQAYEKSNVENCRADEPDADFLRMGVTEGWRDVYKSDVTFQWVDVSDLSPGHYRLAAE
;
A
#
# COMPACT_ATOMS: atom_id res chain seq x y z
N MET A 1 -7.47 -41.71 23.41
CA MET A 1 -8.37 -42.78 23.93
C MET A 1 -7.72 -44.14 23.69
N ALA A 2 -8.40 -45.26 23.93
CA ALA A 2 -7.80 -46.60 23.84
C ALA A 2 -7.50 -47.05 22.39
N THR A 3 -6.51 -47.91 22.24
CA THR A 3 -6.12 -48.57 20.99
C THR A 3 -7.09 -49.69 20.59
N ASP A 4 -7.39 -49.81 19.29
CA ASP A 4 -7.70 -51.10 18.67
C ASP A 4 -6.51 -51.52 17.78
N ARG A 5 -6.17 -52.81 17.79
CA ARG A 5 -5.14 -53.43 16.95
C ARG A 5 -5.62 -54.82 16.54
N SER A 6 -6.55 -54.89 15.58
CA SER A 6 -7.20 -56.13 15.14
C SER A 6 -7.18 -56.37 13.62
N GLY A 7 -6.21 -55.79 12.90
CA GLY A 7 -5.90 -56.09 11.49
C GLY A 7 -4.52 -56.75 11.35
N TRP A 8 -4.43 -57.99 10.85
CA TRP A 8 -3.19 -58.77 10.83
C TRP A 8 -2.79 -59.23 9.43
N LYS A 9 -1.52 -59.00 9.07
CA LYS A 9 -0.71 -59.89 8.22
C LYS A 9 0.78 -59.65 8.46
N SER A 10 1.60 -60.67 8.21
CA SER A 10 3.06 -60.60 8.28
C SER A 10 3.66 -59.92 7.05
N PRO A 11 4.78 -59.18 7.19
CA PRO A 11 5.51 -58.65 6.03
C PRO A 11 6.03 -59.78 5.13
N GLY A 12 6.14 -59.49 3.83
CA GLY A 12 6.85 -60.35 2.87
C GLY A 12 8.38 -60.28 3.04
N PRO A 13 9.14 -61.10 2.31
CA PRO A 13 10.59 -61.01 2.32
C PRO A 13 11.06 -59.68 1.74
N ALA A 14 11.98 -59.01 2.44
CA ALA A 14 12.59 -57.76 1.98
C ALA A 14 13.31 -57.95 0.63
N LYS A 15 13.17 -56.96 -0.26
CA LYS A 15 13.99 -56.86 -1.49
C LYS A 15 15.32 -56.16 -1.15
N PRO A 16 16.43 -56.49 -1.83
CA PRO A 16 17.67 -55.74 -1.65
C PRO A 16 17.54 -54.34 -2.27
N VAL A 17 17.85 -53.31 -1.48
CA VAL A 17 18.06 -51.95 -1.97
C VAL A 17 19.50 -51.86 -2.51
N ALA A 18 19.66 -51.32 -3.72
CA ALA A 18 20.97 -50.97 -4.25
C ALA A 18 21.25 -49.50 -3.90
N LEU A 19 22.45 -49.19 -3.37
CA LEU A 19 22.88 -47.80 -3.19
C LEU A 19 23.35 -47.26 -4.54
N ALA A 20 22.77 -46.12 -4.96
CA ALA A 20 23.34 -45.24 -5.97
C ALA A 20 24.23 -44.18 -5.31
N VAL A 21 24.84 -43.30 -6.11
CA VAL A 21 25.66 -42.18 -5.65
C VAL A 21 25.28 -40.93 -6.43
N LEU A 22 24.73 -39.93 -5.73
CA LEU A 22 24.47 -38.60 -6.27
C LEU A 22 25.77 -37.86 -6.57
N THR A 23 25.84 -37.22 -7.74
CA THR A 23 26.88 -36.21 -8.03
C THR A 23 26.23 -34.86 -8.32
N VAL A 24 26.56 -33.87 -7.49
CA VAL A 24 26.09 -32.48 -7.63
C VAL A 24 27.18 -31.63 -8.25
N LEU A 25 26.85 -30.86 -9.29
CA LEU A 25 27.71 -29.87 -9.90
C LEU A 25 26.94 -28.57 -10.11
N VAL A 26 27.52 -27.46 -9.66
CA VAL A 26 26.90 -26.13 -9.74
C VAL A 26 27.41 -25.40 -10.99
N VAL A 27 26.50 -25.06 -11.90
CA VAL A 27 26.78 -24.24 -13.08
C VAL A 27 25.65 -23.23 -13.29
N GLY A 28 25.95 -21.94 -13.16
CA GLY A 28 25.07 -20.87 -13.69
C GLY A 28 23.71 -20.69 -13.02
N GLY A 29 23.63 -20.74 -11.68
CA GLY A 29 22.43 -20.32 -10.94
C GLY A 29 21.28 -21.31 -10.87
N PHE A 30 21.38 -22.47 -11.53
CA PHE A 30 20.45 -23.58 -11.40
C PHE A 30 21.15 -24.83 -10.82
N LEU A 31 20.44 -25.57 -9.97
CA LEU A 31 20.88 -26.86 -9.46
C LEU A 31 20.42 -27.97 -10.43
N VAL A 32 21.39 -28.73 -10.95
CA VAL A 32 21.14 -29.97 -11.69
C VAL A 32 21.68 -31.13 -10.87
N ALA A 33 20.78 -31.89 -10.24
CA ALA A 33 21.10 -33.18 -9.65
C ALA A 33 21.31 -34.20 -10.79
N SER A 34 22.31 -35.08 -10.65
CA SER A 34 22.58 -36.13 -11.64
C SER A 34 22.72 -37.51 -11.01
N TRP A 35 22.05 -38.49 -11.63
CA TRP A 35 22.07 -39.90 -11.26
C TRP A 35 22.60 -40.71 -12.44
N GLY A 36 23.68 -41.47 -12.26
CA GLY A 36 24.21 -42.29 -13.34
C GLY A 36 25.32 -43.25 -12.92
N ASP A 37 25.30 -44.45 -13.51
CA ASP A 37 26.45 -45.35 -13.53
C ASP A 37 27.59 -44.69 -14.34
N GLY A 38 28.69 -44.35 -13.68
CA GLY A 38 29.62 -43.34 -14.18
C GLY A 38 30.50 -43.74 -15.36
N ALA A 39 30.36 -43.02 -16.50
CA ALA A 39 31.43 -42.80 -17.49
C ALA A 39 31.13 -41.64 -18.47
N GLY A 40 32.10 -40.74 -18.70
CA GLY A 40 32.34 -40.18 -20.06
C GLY A 40 32.02 -38.72 -20.40
N GLU A 41 32.95 -37.81 -20.06
CA GLU A 41 33.44 -36.68 -20.91
C GLU A 41 32.48 -35.54 -21.39
N VAL A 42 33.05 -34.55 -22.09
CA VAL A 42 32.54 -33.16 -22.25
C VAL A 42 32.62 -32.69 -23.72
N SER A 43 31.66 -31.89 -24.19
CA SER A 43 31.81 -31.01 -25.36
C SER A 43 30.88 -29.78 -25.33
N ASP A 44 31.14 -28.80 -26.20
CA ASP A 44 30.67 -27.40 -26.17
C ASP A 44 29.95 -27.00 -27.50
N ALA A 45 29.29 -25.82 -27.53
CA ALA A 45 29.02 -24.92 -28.66
C ALA A 45 27.58 -24.35 -28.81
N SER A 46 27.42 -23.07 -28.42
CA SER A 46 26.75 -21.93 -29.09
C SER A 46 25.77 -22.09 -30.29
N GLU A 47 24.71 -21.28 -30.35
CA GLU A 47 24.57 -20.08 -31.25
C GLU A 47 23.19 -19.34 -31.13
N ASN A 48 23.03 -18.17 -31.79
CA ASN A 48 21.85 -17.27 -31.77
C ASN A 48 21.75 -16.45 -33.09
N PRO A 49 20.54 -16.25 -33.69
CA PRO A 49 20.30 -15.02 -34.48
C PRO A 49 18.87 -14.40 -34.46
N VAL A 50 18.73 -13.26 -33.80
CA VAL A 50 18.38 -11.92 -34.36
C VAL A 50 17.24 -11.72 -35.42
N ARG A 51 16.21 -10.93 -35.03
CA ARG A 51 15.33 -9.94 -35.76
C ARG A 51 14.54 -10.28 -37.04
N ALA A 52 13.30 -9.74 -37.10
CA ALA A 52 12.81 -8.84 -38.17
C ALA A 52 11.59 -7.99 -37.72
N GLU A 53 11.36 -6.82 -38.33
CA GLU A 53 10.24 -5.87 -38.14
C GLU A 53 9.40 -5.72 -39.43
N THR A 54 8.21 -5.10 -39.40
CA THR A 54 7.70 -4.25 -40.53
C THR A 54 6.45 -3.40 -40.17
N ASP A 55 6.36 -2.18 -40.73
CA ASP A 55 5.27 -1.20 -40.54
C ASP A 55 4.28 -1.08 -41.72
N ALA A 56 3.06 -0.59 -41.44
CA ALA A 56 2.34 0.48 -42.18
C ALA A 56 0.93 0.70 -41.56
N ASN A 57 0.36 1.89 -41.25
CA ASN A 57 0.47 3.31 -41.65
C ASN A 57 -0.68 3.82 -42.56
N THR A 58 -0.96 5.14 -42.49
CA THR A 58 -1.93 6.00 -43.21
C THR A 58 -3.37 6.08 -42.67
N GLY A 59 -4.01 7.26 -42.49
CA GLY A 59 -3.46 8.63 -42.43
C GLY A 59 -4.45 9.77 -42.80
N ALA A 60 -4.15 11.00 -42.34
CA ALA A 60 -4.58 12.33 -42.89
C ALA A 60 -6.09 12.72 -42.89
N GLN A 61 -6.53 13.99 -42.89
CA GLN A 61 -5.94 15.30 -42.50
C GLN A 61 -7.05 16.37 -42.21
N THR A 62 -6.60 17.61 -41.99
CA THR A 62 -7.23 18.97 -41.85
C THR A 62 -8.52 19.30 -42.68
N GLU A 63 -9.21 20.46 -42.60
CA GLU A 63 -8.83 21.85 -42.19
C GLU A 63 -10.03 22.69 -41.64
N SER A 64 -10.10 24.03 -41.87
CA SER A 64 -10.81 24.97 -40.95
C SER A 64 -11.46 26.24 -41.56
N THR A 65 -12.17 27.00 -40.69
CA THR A 65 -12.56 28.45 -40.73
C THR A 65 -13.94 28.95 -41.26
N SER A 66 -14.40 30.02 -40.56
CA SER A 66 -15.18 31.21 -41.02
C SER A 66 -16.69 31.36 -40.69
N THR A 67 -17.04 32.61 -40.33
CA THR A 67 -18.35 33.22 -39.96
C THR A 67 -18.67 34.36 -40.99
N PRO A 68 -19.88 34.99 -41.11
CA PRO A 68 -20.47 35.85 -40.05
C PRO A 68 -22.02 36.18 -40.08
N GLU A 69 -22.44 37.05 -39.13
CA GLU A 69 -23.48 38.13 -39.17
C GLU A 69 -25.02 37.94 -39.40
N ALA A 70 -25.78 38.18 -38.32
CA ALA A 70 -26.67 39.36 -38.06
C ALA A 70 -28.11 39.53 -38.66
N THR A 71 -28.84 40.49 -38.02
CA THR A 71 -30.21 41.06 -38.26
C THR A 71 -31.44 40.30 -37.70
N ASP A 72 -32.61 40.92 -37.43
CA ASP A 72 -33.02 42.24 -36.89
C ASP A 72 -34.57 42.24 -36.63
N GLY A 73 -35.10 43.17 -35.83
CA GLY A 73 -36.54 43.49 -35.71
C GLY A 73 -37.34 42.79 -34.60
N GLY A 74 -38.34 43.42 -33.95
CA GLY A 74 -38.74 44.82 -34.06
C GLY A 74 -39.90 45.24 -33.13
N GLU A 75 -39.86 46.51 -32.71
CA GLU A 75 -40.97 47.47 -32.51
C GLU A 75 -42.32 47.04 -31.88
N THR A 76 -42.78 47.74 -30.82
CA THR A 76 -43.95 48.66 -30.92
C THR A 76 -44.19 49.54 -29.68
N THR A 77 -44.69 50.74 -29.95
CA THR A 77 -44.92 51.84 -29.01
C THR A 77 -46.26 51.76 -28.25
N LYS A 78 -46.38 52.51 -27.14
CA LYS A 78 -47.40 53.60 -27.11
C LYS A 78 -47.10 54.70 -26.08
N LYS A 79 -47.78 55.83 -26.28
CA LYS A 79 -47.53 57.16 -25.69
C LYS A 79 -48.84 57.75 -25.15
N GLY A 80 -48.80 58.45 -24.02
CA GLY A 80 -49.93 59.22 -23.47
C GLY A 80 -49.44 60.53 -22.85
N VAL A 81 -50.11 61.65 -23.15
CA VAL A 81 -49.74 63.01 -22.71
C VAL A 81 -50.99 63.90 -22.60
N THR A 82 -51.14 64.60 -21.47
CA THR A 82 -51.98 65.80 -21.19
C THR A 82 -51.35 66.47 -19.96
N SER A 83 -50.88 67.73 -19.99
CA SER A 83 -51.65 68.99 -19.82
C SER A 83 -52.22 69.14 -18.38
N ALA A 84 -51.79 70.06 -17.49
CA ALA A 84 -51.54 71.53 -17.54
C ALA A 84 -52.77 72.35 -17.09
N ASP A 85 -52.73 73.34 -16.16
CA ASP A 85 -51.68 73.87 -15.23
C ASP A 85 -52.32 74.11 -13.81
N GLU A 86 -52.10 75.07 -12.87
CA GLU A 86 -51.44 76.41 -12.75
C GLU A 86 -51.01 76.73 -11.26
N ASP A 87 -49.98 77.58 -11.10
CA ASP A 87 -49.62 78.57 -10.02
C ASP A 87 -49.52 78.28 -8.48
N GLY A 88 -48.27 78.40 -7.94
CA GLY A 88 -47.88 78.95 -6.61
C GLY A 88 -48.13 78.20 -5.28
N PRO A 89 -47.43 78.54 -4.16
CA PRO A 89 -46.31 79.48 -3.96
C PRO A 89 -44.97 78.80 -3.55
N GLU A 90 -43.92 79.59 -3.26
CA GLU A 90 -42.58 79.12 -2.85
C GLU A 90 -42.52 78.54 -1.41
N GLU A 91 -41.82 77.41 -1.24
CA GLU A 91 -41.24 76.98 0.05
C GLU A 91 -39.71 77.17 0.05
N PRO A 92 -39.07 77.36 1.23
CA PRO A 92 -37.63 77.58 1.32
C PRO A 92 -36.85 76.34 0.87
N GLY A 93 -35.82 76.55 0.05
CA GLY A 93 -35.13 75.49 -0.67
C GLY A 93 -34.66 74.34 0.21
N ALA A 94 -35.14 73.13 -0.10
CA ALA A 94 -34.61 71.89 0.42
C ALA A 94 -33.15 71.72 -0.03
N GLY A 95 -32.21 72.14 0.81
CA GLY A 95 -30.79 71.89 0.60
C GLY A 95 -30.56 70.38 0.58
N THR A 96 -30.29 69.83 -0.61
CA THR A 96 -29.94 68.42 -0.77
C THR A 96 -28.84 68.08 0.22
N PRO A 97 -29.04 67.13 1.16
CA PRO A 97 -27.98 66.76 2.06
C PRO A 97 -26.86 66.15 1.23
N THR A 98 -25.71 66.85 1.15
CA THR A 98 -24.49 66.30 0.57
C THR A 98 -24.11 65.10 1.42
N ALA A 99 -24.50 63.90 0.98
CA ALA A 99 -24.10 62.66 1.60
C ALA A 99 -22.58 62.57 1.48
N THR A 100 -21.88 62.82 2.59
CA THR A 100 -20.47 62.46 2.73
C THR A 100 -20.35 60.99 2.36
N ALA A 101 -19.65 60.69 1.25
CA ALA A 101 -19.46 59.32 0.82
C ALA A 101 -18.84 58.53 1.99
N ALA A 102 -19.49 57.43 2.39
CA ALA A 102 -19.00 56.60 3.48
C ALA A 102 -17.60 56.10 3.13
N GLU A 103 -16.68 56.15 4.10
CA GLU A 103 -15.34 55.62 3.95
C GLU A 103 -15.44 54.10 3.73
N PRO A 104 -14.80 53.54 2.68
CA PRO A 104 -14.95 52.12 2.35
C PRO A 104 -14.44 51.24 3.48
N ALA A 105 -15.12 50.11 3.71
CA ALA A 105 -14.75 49.19 4.77
C ALA A 105 -13.33 48.63 4.57
N GLU A 106 -12.45 48.76 5.57
CA GLU A 106 -11.19 48.02 5.56
C GLU A 106 -11.47 46.56 5.91
N VAL A 107 -11.02 45.64 5.06
CA VAL A 107 -11.18 44.20 5.25
C VAL A 107 -9.80 43.57 5.47
N SER A 108 -9.68 42.80 6.56
CA SER A 108 -8.54 41.95 6.85
C SER A 108 -8.91 40.47 6.78
N ILE A 109 -7.91 39.63 6.49
CA ILE A 109 -8.02 38.18 6.45
C ILE A 109 -6.94 37.57 7.36
N VAL A 110 -7.32 36.52 8.10
CA VAL A 110 -6.39 35.69 8.88
C VAL A 110 -6.75 34.22 8.69
N ALA A 111 -5.76 33.33 8.73
CA ALA A 111 -6.04 31.90 8.79
C ALA A 111 -6.72 31.54 10.12
N ALA A 112 -7.72 30.65 10.09
CA ALA A 112 -8.39 30.19 11.31
C ALA A 112 -7.51 29.19 12.10
N SER A 113 -6.71 28.41 11.39
CA SER A 113 -5.64 27.53 11.89
C SER A 113 -4.39 27.72 11.01
N ARG A 114 -3.19 27.67 11.59
CA ARG A 114 -1.94 27.82 10.82
C ARG A 114 -1.60 26.57 10.00
N LEU A 115 -1.97 25.40 10.49
CA LEU A 115 -1.73 24.10 9.89
C LEU A 115 -3.05 23.31 9.92
N VAL A 116 -3.35 22.63 8.83
CA VAL A 116 -4.41 21.61 8.71
C VAL A 116 -3.82 20.36 8.03
N THR A 117 -4.57 19.26 8.03
CA THR A 117 -4.36 18.16 7.08
C THR A 117 -5.33 18.31 5.92
N GLU A 118 -5.03 17.74 4.77
CA GLU A 118 -5.87 17.83 3.56
C GLU A 118 -7.35 17.39 3.75
N ALA A 119 -7.59 16.34 4.57
CA ALA A 119 -8.92 15.94 5.07
C ALA A 119 -9.76 17.03 5.79
N ALA A 120 -9.24 18.25 5.96
CA ALA A 120 -9.95 19.38 6.54
C ALA A 120 -9.69 20.69 5.75
N PRO A 121 -10.75 21.43 5.34
CA PRO A 121 -10.59 22.60 4.47
C PRO A 121 -9.73 23.71 5.09
N ALA A 122 -8.99 24.43 4.25
CA ALA A 122 -8.24 25.61 4.64
C ALA A 122 -9.20 26.78 4.91
N VAL A 123 -9.54 27.00 6.18
CA VAL A 123 -10.48 28.05 6.62
C VAL A 123 -9.75 29.36 6.91
N PHE A 124 -10.22 30.45 6.29
CA PHE A 124 -9.77 31.80 6.53
C PHE A 124 -10.91 32.65 7.09
N ARG A 125 -10.62 33.44 8.12
CA ARG A 125 -11.56 34.34 8.78
C ARG A 125 -11.35 35.77 8.30
N LEU A 126 -12.36 36.35 7.66
CA LEU A 126 -12.35 37.74 7.21
C LEU A 126 -13.02 38.63 8.27
N THR A 127 -12.52 39.85 8.43
CA THR A 127 -13.06 40.86 9.35
C THR A 127 -13.16 42.21 8.65
N ARG A 128 -14.32 42.89 8.73
CA ARG A 128 -14.50 44.25 8.20
C ARG A 128 -14.61 45.29 9.31
N THR A 129 -13.99 46.45 9.09
CA THR A 129 -14.18 47.68 9.88
C THR A 129 -15.09 48.66 9.13
N GLY A 130 -15.35 49.84 9.69
CA GLY A 130 -16.22 50.84 9.05
C GLY A 130 -17.70 50.47 9.10
N GLU A 131 -18.43 50.72 8.01
CA GLU A 131 -19.87 50.51 7.95
C GLU A 131 -20.27 49.04 7.80
N THR A 132 -21.18 48.57 8.66
CA THR A 132 -21.72 47.21 8.65
C THR A 132 -23.21 47.15 8.27
N GLY A 133 -23.82 48.28 7.89
CA GLY A 133 -25.24 48.36 7.54
C GLY A 133 -25.63 47.46 6.37
N PRO A 134 -25.09 47.69 5.16
CA PRO A 134 -25.30 46.81 4.02
C PRO A 134 -24.49 45.51 4.12
N ALA A 135 -24.92 44.49 3.38
CA ALA A 135 -24.08 43.34 3.05
C ALA A 135 -22.89 43.77 2.16
N LEU A 136 -21.78 43.04 2.21
CA LEU A 136 -20.54 43.35 1.49
C LEU A 136 -19.92 42.07 0.95
N THR A 137 -19.86 41.92 -0.38
CA THR A 137 -19.15 40.83 -1.03
C THR A 137 -17.71 41.23 -1.34
N VAL A 138 -16.77 40.40 -0.90
CA VAL A 138 -15.32 40.58 -1.05
C VAL A 138 -14.77 39.48 -1.96
N ALA A 139 -13.98 39.86 -2.96
CA ALA A 139 -13.27 38.90 -3.80
C ALA A 139 -11.93 38.52 -3.15
N VAL A 140 -11.60 37.23 -3.18
CA VAL A 140 -10.35 36.67 -2.63
C VAL A 140 -9.68 35.86 -3.73
N SER A 141 -8.41 36.12 -4.01
CA SER A 141 -7.58 35.23 -4.82
C SER A 141 -7.02 34.11 -3.91
N VAL A 142 -7.18 32.86 -4.33
CA VAL A 142 -6.65 31.67 -3.65
C VAL A 142 -5.64 31.01 -4.61
N ALA A 143 -4.45 30.71 -4.11
CA ALA A 143 -3.37 30.05 -4.85
C ALA A 143 -2.53 29.19 -3.91
N GLU A 144 -1.77 28.24 -4.46
CA GLU A 144 -0.89 27.33 -3.70
C GLU A 144 0.58 27.40 -4.16
N SER A 145 1.44 26.65 -3.47
CA SER A 145 2.80 26.33 -3.91
C SER A 145 3.11 24.83 -3.79
N GLY A 146 2.08 23.99 -3.96
CA GLY A 146 2.07 22.52 -3.85
C GLY A 146 0.93 21.96 -4.70
N SER A 147 0.25 20.90 -4.25
CA SER A 147 -0.82 20.24 -5.03
C SER A 147 -2.07 19.81 -4.24
N MET A 148 -2.14 20.05 -2.92
CA MET A 148 -3.27 19.69 -2.06
C MET A 148 -4.53 20.57 -2.27
N LEU A 149 -4.45 21.66 -3.04
CA LEU A 149 -5.57 22.56 -3.28
C LEU A 149 -6.48 22.08 -4.42
N ALA A 150 -7.71 21.67 -4.10
CA ALA A 150 -8.67 21.13 -5.07
C ALA A 150 -8.99 22.08 -6.24
N ASN A 151 -8.98 23.41 -6.03
CA ASN A 151 -9.14 24.43 -7.09
C ASN A 151 -8.38 25.72 -6.73
N GLU A 152 -7.49 26.19 -7.61
CA GLU A 152 -7.00 27.58 -7.58
C GLU A 152 -8.01 28.57 -8.19
N GLY A 153 -7.92 29.85 -7.82
CA GLY A 153 -8.56 30.92 -8.58
C GLY A 153 -9.07 32.09 -7.76
N ARG A 154 -10.32 32.49 -8.03
CA ARG A 154 -10.98 33.64 -7.40
C ARG A 154 -12.29 33.23 -6.75
N GLU A 155 -12.30 33.31 -5.43
CA GLU A 155 -13.45 33.11 -4.58
C GLU A 155 -14.16 34.42 -4.23
N THR A 156 -15.39 34.32 -3.75
CA THR A 156 -16.16 35.45 -3.23
C THR A 156 -16.80 35.13 -1.89
N VAL A 157 -16.60 36.00 -0.90
CA VAL A 157 -17.14 35.86 0.45
C VAL A 157 -18.06 37.04 0.75
N THR A 158 -19.25 36.79 1.26
CA THR A 158 -20.17 37.85 1.70
C THR A 158 -20.15 38.00 3.23
N PHE A 159 -20.06 39.24 3.69
CA PHE A 159 -20.52 39.65 5.02
C PHE A 159 -21.99 40.05 4.88
N GLU A 160 -22.88 39.44 5.66
CA GLU A 160 -24.29 39.81 5.64
C GLU A 160 -24.56 41.16 6.33
N ALA A 161 -25.77 41.69 6.14
CA ALA A 161 -26.18 42.95 6.76
C ALA A 161 -26.06 42.88 8.29
N GLY A 162 -25.30 43.79 8.89
CA GLY A 162 -24.96 43.83 10.31
C GLY A 162 -23.68 43.07 10.71
N GLU A 163 -23.16 42.15 9.88
CA GLU A 163 -22.01 41.33 10.25
C GLU A 163 -20.68 42.09 10.24
N ARG A 164 -19.77 41.73 11.14
CA ARG A 164 -18.37 42.19 11.14
C ARG A 164 -17.37 41.16 10.66
N THR A 165 -17.74 39.88 10.64
CA THR A 165 -16.79 38.76 10.49
C THR A 165 -17.46 37.57 9.81
N THR A 166 -16.82 37.04 8.78
CA THR A 166 -17.29 35.91 7.96
C THR A 166 -16.11 34.98 7.65
N THR A 167 -16.33 33.86 6.97
CA THR A 167 -15.28 32.86 6.69
C THR A 167 -15.28 32.40 5.24
N LEU A 168 -14.09 32.37 4.63
CA LEU A 168 -13.82 31.55 3.45
C LEU A 168 -13.44 30.14 3.90
N SER A 169 -14.01 29.12 3.27
CA SER A 169 -13.61 27.72 3.46
C SER A 169 -13.12 27.19 2.13
N VAL A 170 -11.80 27.05 1.98
CA VAL A 170 -11.18 26.55 0.76
C VAL A 170 -11.13 25.02 0.81
N ALA A 171 -11.68 24.35 -0.19
CA ALA A 171 -11.64 22.90 -0.30
C ALA A 171 -10.25 22.42 -0.73
N LEU A 172 -9.80 21.32 -0.13
CA LEU A 172 -8.56 20.63 -0.45
C LEU A 172 -8.90 19.29 -1.15
N ALA A 173 -7.96 18.74 -1.89
CA ALA A 173 -8.00 17.36 -2.34
C ALA A 173 -7.47 16.47 -1.21
N ASP A 174 -8.15 15.37 -0.93
CA ASP A 174 -7.85 14.39 0.12
C ASP A 174 -7.94 13.04 -0.60
N ASP A 175 -6.80 12.43 -0.96
CA ASP A 175 -6.78 11.25 -1.84
C ASP A 175 -5.97 10.02 -1.36
N SER A 176 -4.83 9.71 -1.99
CA SER A 176 -3.94 8.59 -1.61
C SER A 176 -2.49 8.80 -2.09
N VAL A 177 -2.07 10.05 -2.31
CA VAL A 177 -0.78 10.43 -2.90
C VAL A 177 0.04 11.18 -1.87
N VAL A 178 1.19 10.60 -1.48
CA VAL A 178 2.11 11.21 -0.53
C VAL A 178 2.78 12.45 -1.13
N GLU A 179 2.71 13.57 -0.43
CA GLU A 179 3.07 14.90 -0.91
C GLU A 179 3.89 15.72 0.11
N GLU A 180 4.52 16.79 -0.35
CA GLU A 180 5.19 17.76 0.53
C GLU A 180 4.19 18.77 1.12
N THR A 181 4.51 19.31 2.30
CA THR A 181 3.62 20.26 3.01
C THR A 181 3.29 21.49 2.16
N SER A 182 2.07 21.54 1.65
CA SER A 182 1.60 22.63 0.78
C SER A 182 1.29 23.92 1.55
N ARG A 183 1.21 25.04 0.83
CA ARG A 183 0.93 26.38 1.40
C ARG A 183 -0.13 27.09 0.57
N VAL A 184 -1.37 27.09 1.07
CA VAL A 184 -2.51 27.80 0.49
C VAL A 184 -2.49 29.26 0.97
N SER A 185 -2.33 30.20 0.02
CA SER A 185 -2.41 31.65 0.27
C SER A 185 -3.75 32.21 -0.16
N ALA A 186 -4.46 32.88 0.75
CA ALA A 186 -5.68 33.62 0.46
C ALA A 186 -5.41 35.14 0.55
N THR A 187 -5.56 35.85 -0.56
CA THR A 187 -5.30 37.30 -0.67
C THR A 187 -6.55 38.06 -1.06
N ILE A 188 -6.92 39.08 -0.29
CA ILE A 188 -8.05 39.97 -0.60
C ILE A 188 -7.74 40.73 -1.90
N ALA A 189 -8.52 40.45 -2.94
CA ALA A 189 -8.37 41.09 -4.24
C ALA A 189 -9.10 42.44 -4.27
N SER A 190 -8.72 43.30 -5.22
CA SER A 190 -9.43 44.56 -5.48
C SER A 190 -10.89 44.33 -5.86
N GLY A 191 -11.76 45.23 -5.37
CA GLY A 191 -13.20 45.20 -5.57
C GLY A 191 -13.85 46.54 -5.20
N SER A 192 -15.17 46.56 -5.07
CA SER A 192 -15.97 47.76 -4.80
C SER A 192 -16.56 47.79 -3.39
N GLY A 193 -16.55 48.95 -2.74
CA GLY A 193 -17.13 49.16 -1.40
C GLY A 193 -16.20 48.79 -0.23
N TYR A 194 -15.01 48.28 -0.51
CA TYR A 194 -14.01 47.91 0.49
C TYR A 194 -12.58 48.24 0.03
N VAL A 195 -11.66 48.24 0.99
CA VAL A 195 -10.20 48.25 0.76
C VAL A 195 -9.56 47.09 1.50
N ALA A 196 -8.54 46.45 0.91
CA ALA A 196 -7.78 45.41 1.58
C ALA A 196 -6.84 46.04 2.63
N SER A 197 -6.73 45.42 3.81
CA SER A 197 -5.85 45.91 4.87
C SER A 197 -4.38 45.86 4.45
N ALA A 198 -3.66 46.97 4.64
CA ALA A 198 -2.24 47.06 4.29
C ALA A 198 -1.33 46.14 5.13
N HIS A 199 -1.82 45.64 6.28
CA HIS A 199 -1.08 44.79 7.21
C HIS A 199 -1.60 43.35 7.29
N ALA A 200 -2.83 43.10 6.82
CA ALA A 200 -3.53 41.82 6.92
C ALA A 200 -4.43 41.56 5.69
N GLY A 201 -3.97 41.96 4.51
CA GLY A 201 -4.65 41.76 3.23
C GLY A 201 -4.43 40.38 2.60
N SER A 202 -3.58 39.55 3.21
CA SER A 202 -3.29 38.17 2.79
C SER A 202 -2.97 37.31 4.01
N ALA A 203 -3.27 36.02 3.94
CA ALA A 203 -2.99 35.04 4.98
C ALA A 203 -2.69 33.66 4.38
N ASP A 204 -1.94 32.84 5.13
CA ASP A 204 -1.50 31.51 4.70
C ASP A 204 -2.05 30.43 5.64
N VAL A 205 -2.51 29.32 5.06
CA VAL A 205 -2.69 28.02 5.72
C VAL A 205 -1.63 27.07 5.15
N TYR A 206 -0.90 26.39 6.02
CA TYR A 206 -0.09 25.24 5.62
C TYR A 206 -0.97 24.00 5.66
N VAL A 207 -0.82 23.11 4.69
CA VAL A 207 -1.50 21.82 4.62
C VAL A 207 -0.44 20.75 4.74
N ALA A 208 -0.58 19.87 5.73
CA ALA A 208 0.22 18.65 5.81
C ALA A 208 -0.50 17.51 5.09
N ASP A 209 0.31 16.72 4.38
CA ASP A 209 0.00 15.38 3.93
C ASP A 209 -0.57 14.54 5.10
N ASN A 210 -1.67 13.82 4.87
CA ASN A 210 -2.23 12.85 5.81
C ASN A 210 -1.95 11.39 5.44
N ASP A 211 -1.46 11.16 4.21
CA ASP A 211 -1.13 9.88 3.63
C ASP A 211 0.18 9.32 4.16
N ARG A 212 0.40 8.05 3.80
CA ARG A 212 1.37 7.17 4.47
C ARG A 212 1.99 6.21 3.46
N VAL A 213 3.26 6.42 3.13
CA VAL A 213 4.03 5.39 2.41
C VAL A 213 4.08 4.13 3.30
N PHE A 214 3.55 3.03 2.78
CA PHE A 214 3.61 1.72 3.41
C PHE A 214 4.96 1.06 3.08
N LEU A 215 5.75 0.77 4.11
CA LEU A 215 7.02 0.05 4.02
C LEU A 215 6.72 -1.45 3.97
N LEU A 216 6.33 -1.91 2.79
CA LEU A 216 5.90 -3.29 2.54
C LEU A 216 7.09 -4.27 2.54
N PRO A 217 6.92 -5.49 3.05
CA PRO A 217 7.86 -6.58 2.78
C PRO A 217 7.76 -7.05 1.33
N ASP A 218 8.88 -7.54 0.80
CA ASP A 218 8.98 -8.24 -0.49
C ASP A 218 9.57 -9.63 -0.19
N LEU A 219 8.72 -10.65 -0.14
CA LEU A 219 9.09 -11.97 0.33
C LEU A 219 9.54 -12.86 -0.82
N VAL A 220 10.76 -13.37 -0.71
CA VAL A 220 11.37 -14.28 -1.67
C VAL A 220 11.57 -15.64 -1.01
N ALA A 221 10.84 -16.64 -1.52
CA ALA A 221 11.17 -18.04 -1.32
C ALA A 221 12.47 -18.34 -2.09
N ASP A 222 13.61 -18.38 -1.40
CA ASP A 222 14.89 -18.69 -2.05
C ASP A 222 14.95 -20.18 -2.42
N PRO A 223 15.67 -20.57 -3.49
CA PRO A 223 15.79 -21.96 -3.92
C PRO A 223 16.23 -22.91 -2.79
N PRO A 224 15.45 -23.97 -2.48
CA PRO A 224 15.77 -24.90 -1.41
C PRO A 224 17.00 -25.75 -1.74
N VAL A 225 17.77 -26.09 -0.72
CA VAL A 225 19.05 -26.82 -0.86
C VAL A 225 18.90 -28.25 -0.35
N PRO A 226 18.94 -29.28 -1.21
CA PRO A 226 18.90 -30.68 -0.79
C PRO A 226 20.00 -31.02 0.22
N ALA A 227 19.63 -31.69 1.31
CA ALA A 227 20.53 -31.95 2.44
C ALA A 227 21.44 -33.17 2.26
N GLY A 228 21.30 -33.89 1.15
CA GLY A 228 22.03 -35.12 0.85
C GLY A 228 21.22 -36.04 -0.07
N GLU A 229 21.49 -37.34 0.05
CA GLU A 229 20.67 -38.40 -0.54
C GLU A 229 19.30 -38.49 0.15
N PRO A 230 18.26 -39.05 -0.51
CA PRO A 230 17.01 -39.41 0.15
C PRO A 230 17.23 -40.41 1.30
N GLU A 231 16.58 -40.19 2.44
CA GLU A 231 16.69 -41.05 3.64
C GLU A 231 15.37 -41.75 3.97
N VAL A 232 15.47 -42.85 4.72
CA VAL A 232 14.28 -43.60 5.19
C VAL A 232 13.86 -43.11 6.57
N VAL A 233 12.66 -42.57 6.67
CA VAL A 233 12.04 -42.11 7.92
C VAL A 233 10.85 -42.99 8.30
N TRP A 234 10.52 -42.99 9.59
CA TRP A 234 9.32 -43.64 10.12
C TRP A 234 8.31 -42.57 10.53
N TRP A 235 7.14 -42.56 9.88
CA TRP A 235 6.10 -41.56 10.08
C TRP A 235 4.70 -42.19 10.10
N ASP A 236 3.84 -41.78 11.04
CA ASP A 236 2.49 -42.32 11.32
C ASP A 236 2.37 -43.88 11.36
N GLY A 237 3.49 -44.57 11.59
CA GLY A 237 3.58 -46.03 11.61
C GLY A 237 3.98 -46.70 10.30
N GLU A 238 4.22 -45.92 9.23
CA GLU A 238 4.73 -46.39 7.93
C GLU A 238 6.21 -45.99 7.73
N GLU A 239 6.86 -46.63 6.75
CA GLU A 239 8.27 -46.40 6.37
C GLU A 239 8.29 -45.64 5.03
N MET A 240 8.82 -44.42 5.01
CA MET A 240 8.83 -43.53 3.83
C MET A 240 10.26 -43.20 3.41
N LEU A 241 10.52 -43.08 2.11
CA LEU A 241 11.77 -42.53 1.56
C LEU A 241 11.55 -41.04 1.27
N VAL A 242 12.31 -40.16 1.92
CA VAL A 242 12.10 -38.71 1.85
C VAL A 242 13.35 -37.95 1.41
N LEU A 243 13.18 -36.95 0.54
CA LEU A 243 14.21 -36.00 0.16
C LEU A 243 14.12 -34.77 1.06
N ARG A 244 15.04 -34.65 2.02
CA ARG A 244 15.17 -33.48 2.92
C ARG A 244 15.91 -32.32 2.26
N PHE A 245 15.57 -31.10 2.66
CA PHE A 245 16.19 -29.87 2.15
C PHE A 245 16.23 -28.77 3.22
N GLU A 246 17.16 -27.83 3.10
CA GLU A 246 17.01 -26.52 3.74
C GLU A 246 16.11 -25.62 2.88
N GLY A 247 15.28 -24.80 3.50
CA GLY A 247 14.43 -23.81 2.85
C GLY A 247 14.54 -22.45 3.53
N TYR A 248 14.26 -21.37 2.80
CA TYR A 248 14.50 -20.00 3.28
C TYR A 248 13.41 -19.05 2.80
N VAL A 249 13.04 -18.09 3.65
CA VAL A 249 12.16 -16.97 3.29
C VAL A 249 12.91 -15.68 3.59
N THR A 250 13.34 -14.98 2.54
CA THR A 250 14.07 -13.71 2.62
C THR A 250 13.10 -12.55 2.45
N ASN A 251 13.25 -11.47 3.22
CA ASN A 251 12.57 -10.20 2.98
C ASN A 251 13.53 -9.18 2.33
N LEU A 252 13.21 -8.75 1.10
CA LEU A 252 13.94 -7.72 0.35
C LEU A 252 13.19 -6.38 0.26
N GLY A 253 12.06 -6.24 0.95
CA GLY A 253 11.22 -5.04 0.91
C GLY A 253 11.70 -3.93 1.83
N GLU A 254 11.19 -2.72 1.59
CA GLU A 254 11.52 -1.49 2.35
C GLU A 254 11.05 -1.52 3.82
N GLY A 255 10.34 -2.57 4.25
CA GLY A 255 9.95 -2.78 5.63
C GLY A 255 9.66 -4.23 5.99
N PRO A 256 9.37 -4.50 7.28
CA PRO A 256 9.33 -5.85 7.81
C PRO A 256 8.02 -6.56 7.48
N LEU A 257 8.08 -7.89 7.33
CA LEU A 257 6.94 -8.73 7.62
C LEU A 257 6.72 -8.70 9.14
N ASP A 258 5.62 -8.14 9.61
CA ASP A 258 5.18 -8.26 11.01
C ASP A 258 3.80 -8.91 11.05
N ILE A 259 3.71 -10.08 11.67
CA ILE A 259 2.44 -10.76 11.96
C ILE A 259 2.23 -10.71 13.47
N SER A 260 1.16 -10.03 13.93
CA SER A 260 0.92 -9.86 15.36
C SER A 260 -0.54 -9.61 15.75
N GLY A 261 -0.92 -10.10 16.93
CA GLY A 261 -2.25 -9.92 17.51
C GLY A 261 -2.58 -11.00 18.54
N ASN A 262 -3.85 -11.33 18.73
CA ASN A 262 -4.30 -12.34 19.70
C ASN A 262 -4.82 -13.60 18.98
N PRO A 263 -4.11 -14.76 19.07
CA PRO A 263 -4.54 -15.98 18.40
C PRO A 263 -5.69 -16.71 19.10
N GLN A 264 -6.06 -16.35 20.33
CA GLN A 264 -7.22 -16.95 21.04
C GLN A 264 -8.55 -16.30 20.63
N LEU A 265 -8.50 -15.16 19.94
CA LEU A 265 -9.67 -14.48 19.38
C LEU A 265 -9.79 -14.80 17.90
N THR A 266 -11.03 -14.97 17.42
CA THR A 266 -11.36 -15.25 16.01
C THR A 266 -12.50 -14.36 15.54
N ASP A 267 -12.69 -14.21 14.22
CA ASP A 267 -13.86 -13.53 13.69
C ASP A 267 -15.14 -14.35 13.99
N PRO A 268 -16.21 -13.75 14.56
CA PRO A 268 -17.47 -14.46 14.81
C PRO A 268 -18.14 -15.07 13.56
N ASN A 269 -17.75 -14.63 12.37
CA ASN A 269 -18.24 -15.10 11.07
C ASN A 269 -17.26 -16.06 10.38
N ASP A 270 -15.98 -16.04 10.76
CA ASP A 270 -14.93 -16.95 10.29
C ASP A 270 -14.04 -17.40 11.48
N PRO A 271 -14.37 -18.56 12.10
CA PRO A 271 -13.58 -19.14 13.17
C PRO A 271 -12.15 -19.58 12.79
N THR A 272 -11.74 -19.49 11.52
CA THR A 272 -10.36 -19.73 11.08
C THR A 272 -9.55 -18.42 10.97
N SER A 273 -10.21 -17.26 10.96
CA SER A 273 -9.57 -15.95 10.91
C SER A 273 -9.34 -15.40 12.33
N HIS A 274 -8.15 -15.69 12.88
CA HIS A 274 -7.72 -15.20 14.18
C HIS A 274 -7.59 -13.66 14.25
N ASP A 275 -7.60 -13.01 15.42
CA ASP A 275 -7.28 -11.57 15.58
C ASP A 275 -5.76 -11.31 15.54
N VAL A 276 -5.06 -12.06 14.69
CA VAL A 276 -3.65 -11.91 14.34
C VAL A 276 -3.59 -11.28 12.96
N TRP A 277 -2.83 -10.19 12.84
CA TRP A 277 -2.85 -9.34 11.65
C TRP A 277 -1.46 -9.22 11.07
N GLN A 278 -1.37 -9.19 9.74
CA GLN A 278 -0.25 -8.54 9.08
C GLN A 278 -0.31 -7.04 9.40
N ARG A 279 0.77 -6.53 9.99
CA ARG A 279 1.00 -5.11 10.22
C ARG A 279 2.09 -4.64 9.27
N VAL A 280 1.92 -3.43 8.73
CA VAL A 280 2.90 -2.77 7.89
C VAL A 280 3.28 -1.44 8.53
N ARG A 281 4.57 -1.14 8.53
CA ARG A 281 5.11 0.11 9.08
C ARG A 281 5.00 1.22 8.05
N THR A 282 4.82 2.45 8.49
CA THR A 282 4.81 3.64 7.62
C THR A 282 6.13 4.40 7.70
N THR A 283 6.41 5.26 6.72
CA THR A 283 7.54 6.22 6.79
C THR A 283 7.44 7.18 7.99
N THR A 284 6.23 7.48 8.47
CA THR A 284 6.00 8.22 9.73
C THR A 284 6.33 7.42 11.00
N GLY A 285 6.57 6.10 10.87
CA GLY A 285 6.91 5.19 11.95
C GLY A 285 5.73 4.47 12.61
N ASP A 286 4.49 4.78 12.22
CA ASP A 286 3.28 4.13 12.70
C ASP A 286 3.13 2.69 12.14
N TRP A 287 2.21 1.92 12.72
CA TRP A 287 1.83 0.59 12.24
C TRP A 287 0.37 0.58 11.79
N VAL A 288 0.11 0.05 10.60
CA VAL A 288 -1.23 -0.16 10.02
C VAL A 288 -1.52 -1.64 9.91
N LYS A 289 -2.68 -2.10 10.38
CA LYS A 289 -3.19 -3.47 10.18
C LYS A 289 -3.77 -3.60 8.77
N LEU A 290 -3.34 -4.59 8.00
CA LEU A 290 -3.82 -4.82 6.62
C LEU A 290 -4.70 -6.08 6.52
N THR A 291 -4.11 -7.26 6.70
CA THR A 291 -4.74 -8.56 6.45
C THR A 291 -4.76 -9.40 7.73
N ARG A 292 -5.55 -10.47 7.75
CA ARG A 292 -5.51 -11.53 8.76
C ARG A 292 -5.05 -12.83 8.10
N PRO A 293 -3.74 -13.10 8.04
CA PRO A 293 -3.24 -14.32 7.43
C PRO A 293 -3.56 -15.54 8.32
N PRO A 294 -3.66 -16.75 7.74
CA PRO A 294 -3.89 -17.97 8.50
C PRO A 294 -2.70 -18.27 9.43
N VAL A 295 -2.99 -18.45 10.71
CA VAL A 295 -2.00 -18.87 11.72
C VAL A 295 -2.53 -20.06 12.50
N ARG A 296 -1.66 -21.01 12.84
CA ARG A 296 -2.00 -22.23 13.58
C ARG A 296 -0.94 -22.50 14.63
N PHE A 297 -1.34 -22.87 15.86
CA PHE A 297 -0.41 -23.53 16.79
C PHE A 297 -0.19 -24.96 16.31
N GLU A 298 1.05 -25.31 15.99
CA GLU A 298 1.38 -26.65 15.52
C GLU A 298 1.82 -27.56 16.66
N THR A 299 1.37 -28.81 16.61
CA THR A 299 1.75 -29.91 17.50
C THR A 299 2.23 -31.13 16.74
N ASP A 300 1.83 -31.27 15.47
CA ASP A 300 2.05 -32.46 14.67
C ASP A 300 3.50 -32.54 14.17
N ASP A 301 4.19 -31.40 14.01
CA ASP A 301 5.60 -31.34 13.58
C ASP A 301 6.61 -31.41 14.75
N GLY A 302 6.14 -31.46 15.99
CA GLY A 302 6.99 -31.49 17.19
C GLY A 302 7.61 -30.15 17.61
N HIS A 303 7.36 -29.07 16.86
CA HIS A 303 7.68 -27.70 17.27
C HIS A 303 6.41 -27.03 17.79
N ASN A 304 6.17 -27.15 19.10
CA ASN A 304 5.01 -26.60 19.81
C ASN A 304 4.97 -25.05 19.76
N HIS A 305 4.66 -24.45 18.62
CA HIS A 305 4.62 -23.00 18.45
C HIS A 305 3.66 -22.61 17.31
N PHE A 306 3.33 -21.32 17.19
CA PHE A 306 2.53 -20.81 16.09
C PHE A 306 3.34 -20.76 14.78
N HIS A 307 2.73 -21.26 13.72
CA HIS A 307 3.15 -21.08 12.34
C HIS A 307 2.26 -20.05 11.64
N LEU A 308 2.88 -19.23 10.79
CA LEU A 308 2.23 -18.58 9.67
C LEU A 308 2.04 -19.65 8.58
N MET A 309 0.79 -19.92 8.20
CA MET A 309 0.47 -20.91 7.17
C MET A 309 0.54 -20.27 5.78
N GLU A 310 0.71 -21.09 4.74
CA GLU A 310 0.64 -20.67 3.33
C GLU A 310 1.70 -19.61 2.93
N ILE A 311 2.77 -19.46 3.73
CA ILE A 311 3.84 -18.46 3.53
C ILE A 311 4.92 -18.87 2.51
N VAL A 312 5.09 -20.17 2.28
CA VAL A 312 5.88 -20.75 1.19
C VAL A 312 5.46 -22.21 1.01
N ALA A 313 5.31 -22.66 -0.23
CA ALA A 313 5.10 -24.04 -0.61
C ALA A 313 6.39 -24.63 -1.21
N TYR A 314 6.58 -25.95 -1.09
CA TYR A 314 7.70 -26.67 -1.70
C TYR A 314 7.18 -27.74 -2.65
N SER A 315 7.92 -27.98 -3.73
CA SER A 315 7.47 -28.87 -4.79
C SER A 315 8.64 -29.51 -5.55
N LEU A 316 8.45 -30.74 -6.02
CA LEU A 316 9.38 -31.44 -6.89
C LEU A 316 8.81 -31.49 -8.31
N TRP A 317 9.59 -31.03 -9.27
CA TRP A 317 9.22 -30.87 -10.68
C TRP A 317 10.07 -31.76 -11.58
N ASP A 318 9.59 -32.00 -12.80
CA ASP A 318 10.38 -32.62 -13.88
C ASP A 318 11.69 -31.85 -14.19
N GLU A 319 12.63 -32.50 -14.88
CA GLU A 319 13.91 -31.90 -15.28
C GLU A 319 13.75 -30.59 -16.09
N ALA A 320 12.64 -30.42 -16.79
CA ALA A 320 12.33 -29.23 -17.58
C ALA A 320 11.81 -28.05 -16.73
N GLY A 321 11.26 -28.31 -15.54
CA GLY A 321 10.54 -27.35 -14.73
C GLY A 321 9.14 -27.03 -15.29
N THR A 322 8.49 -28.00 -15.94
CA THR A 322 7.21 -27.82 -16.63
C THR A 322 6.02 -28.50 -15.95
N THR A 323 6.26 -29.55 -15.17
CA THR A 323 5.23 -30.32 -14.46
C THR A 323 5.66 -30.55 -13.02
N GLN A 324 4.82 -30.18 -12.05
CA GLN A 324 4.96 -30.64 -10.68
C GLN A 324 4.65 -32.14 -10.61
N ILE A 325 5.53 -32.90 -9.98
CA ILE A 325 5.44 -34.35 -9.81
C ILE A 325 4.99 -34.68 -8.38
N LEU A 326 5.50 -33.98 -7.37
CA LEU A 326 5.21 -34.19 -5.95
C LEU A 326 5.14 -32.85 -5.18
N PRO A 327 4.29 -32.75 -4.13
CA PRO A 327 4.36 -31.66 -3.15
C PRO A 327 5.38 -31.97 -2.03
N GLY A 328 5.93 -30.93 -1.42
CA GLY A 328 6.60 -31.02 -0.12
C GLY A 328 5.60 -31.10 1.04
N ALA A 329 6.04 -31.58 2.19
CA ALA A 329 5.15 -31.81 3.35
C ALA A 329 4.98 -30.59 4.28
N LYS A 330 5.88 -29.59 4.22
CA LYS A 330 5.84 -28.40 5.09
C LYS A 330 5.00 -27.28 4.44
N VAL A 331 4.04 -26.75 5.21
CA VAL A 331 3.00 -25.80 4.75
C VAL A 331 2.83 -24.58 5.67
N GLY A 332 3.71 -24.41 6.66
CA GLY A 332 3.66 -23.31 7.63
C GLY A 332 4.91 -23.21 8.48
N PHE A 333 5.24 -21.99 8.90
CA PHE A 333 6.53 -21.62 9.49
C PHE A 333 6.43 -20.58 10.60
N CYS A 334 7.25 -20.72 11.64
CA CYS A 334 7.42 -19.73 12.70
C CYS A 334 8.38 -18.64 12.22
N MET A 335 7.87 -17.49 11.78
CA MET A 335 8.70 -16.48 11.09
C MET A 335 9.66 -15.77 12.05
N LEU A 336 10.97 -15.90 11.79
CA LEU A 336 12.05 -15.35 12.60
C LEU A 336 13.18 -14.72 11.76
N ASP A 337 13.89 -13.78 12.37
CA ASP A 337 15.16 -13.26 11.85
C ASP A 337 16.29 -14.23 12.22
N VAL A 338 16.73 -15.08 11.27
CA VAL A 338 17.79 -16.07 11.53
C VAL A 338 19.14 -15.67 10.92
N GLU A 339 19.14 -15.03 9.75
CA GLU A 339 20.36 -14.60 9.05
C GLU A 339 20.14 -13.25 8.35
N SER A 340 21.12 -12.34 8.45
CA SER A 340 21.09 -11.05 7.76
C SER A 340 21.81 -11.11 6.41
N LEU A 341 21.26 -10.42 5.41
CA LEU A 341 21.71 -10.46 4.02
C LEU A 341 22.09 -9.06 3.50
N PRO A 342 23.08 -8.37 4.10
CA PRO A 342 23.44 -6.99 3.76
C PRO A 342 23.97 -6.82 2.31
N GLU A 343 24.36 -7.91 1.64
CA GLU A 343 24.76 -7.91 0.23
C GLU A 343 23.55 -8.00 -0.73
N ARG A 344 22.33 -8.25 -0.23
CA ARG A 344 21.07 -8.36 -1.00
C ARG A 344 20.08 -7.21 -0.76
N HIS A 345 20.25 -6.44 0.30
CA HIS A 345 19.37 -5.31 0.63
C HIS A 345 20.19 -4.06 0.97
N SER A 346 19.85 -2.91 0.38
CA SER A 346 20.66 -1.68 0.45
C SER A 346 20.64 -0.99 1.82
N ASN A 347 19.66 -1.29 2.67
CA ASN A 347 19.52 -0.72 4.02
C ASN A 347 18.82 -1.75 4.94
N PRO A 348 19.50 -2.82 5.38
CA PRO A 348 18.91 -3.86 6.22
C PRO A 348 18.61 -3.33 7.63
N GLY A 349 17.49 -3.78 8.21
CA GLY A 349 17.03 -3.39 9.55
C GLY A 349 17.82 -4.06 10.68
N GLU A 350 17.65 -3.54 11.90
CA GLU A 350 18.12 -4.22 13.12
C GLU A 350 17.22 -5.42 13.46
N GLN A 351 17.80 -6.51 13.97
CA GLN A 351 17.10 -7.75 14.27
C GLN A 351 15.90 -7.52 15.21
N ALA A 352 14.69 -7.86 14.77
CA ALA A 352 13.43 -7.58 15.48
C ALA A 352 12.64 -8.85 15.85
N TYR A 353 12.90 -9.96 15.16
CA TYR A 353 12.25 -11.26 15.33
C TYR A 353 13.24 -12.32 15.82
N GLU A 354 14.02 -11.99 16.85
CA GLU A 354 14.96 -12.93 17.47
C GLU A 354 14.26 -14.20 18.00
N LYS A 355 14.86 -15.37 17.75
CA LYS A 355 14.49 -16.66 18.37
C LYS A 355 14.67 -16.68 19.91
N SER A 356 15.35 -15.67 20.47
CA SER A 356 15.55 -15.52 21.92
C SER A 356 14.30 -15.01 22.64
N ASN A 357 13.42 -14.29 21.95
CA ASN A 357 12.21 -13.70 22.52
C ASN A 357 11.04 -14.69 22.43
N VAL A 358 10.53 -15.12 23.58
CA VAL A 358 9.38 -16.05 23.69
C VAL A 358 8.09 -15.51 23.08
N GLU A 359 7.94 -14.18 22.94
CA GLU A 359 6.77 -13.59 22.27
C GLU A 359 6.75 -13.89 20.76
N ASN A 360 7.91 -14.20 20.17
CA ASN A 360 8.01 -14.64 18.79
C ASN A 360 7.61 -16.12 18.71
N CYS A 361 6.57 -16.41 17.94
CA CYS A 361 5.95 -17.74 17.75
C CYS A 361 5.37 -18.43 18.99
N ARG A 362 5.64 -17.98 20.23
CA ARG A 362 5.06 -18.54 21.48
C ARG A 362 5.32 -20.04 21.68
N ALA A 363 6.61 -20.39 21.75
CA ALA A 363 7.06 -21.76 22.00
C ALA A 363 6.57 -22.32 23.35
N ASP A 364 5.93 -23.49 23.30
CA ASP A 364 5.25 -24.20 24.39
C ASP A 364 4.11 -23.40 25.07
N GLU A 365 3.62 -22.31 24.45
CA GLU A 365 2.54 -21.45 24.98
C GLU A 365 1.28 -21.44 24.07
N PRO A 366 0.53 -22.56 23.95
CA PRO A 366 -0.62 -22.67 23.05
C PRO A 366 -1.78 -21.73 23.41
N ASP A 367 -1.96 -21.41 24.70
CA ASP A 367 -3.02 -20.54 25.22
C ASP A 367 -2.63 -19.04 25.20
N ALA A 368 -1.51 -18.66 24.56
CA ALA A 368 -1.00 -17.29 24.57
C ALA A 368 -1.97 -16.27 23.95
N ASP A 369 -2.24 -15.17 24.64
CA ASP A 369 -3.16 -14.09 24.23
C ASP A 369 -2.48 -12.96 23.42
N PHE A 370 -1.18 -13.07 23.18
CA PHE A 370 -0.42 -12.23 22.26
C PHE A 370 0.59 -13.05 21.48
N LEU A 371 0.58 -12.92 20.16
CA LEU A 371 1.54 -13.50 19.23
C LEU A 371 2.28 -12.39 18.48
N ARG A 372 3.57 -12.60 18.22
CA ARG A 372 4.33 -11.92 17.17
C ARG A 372 5.13 -12.95 16.38
N MET A 373 5.43 -12.67 15.12
CA MET A 373 6.44 -13.34 14.28
C MET A 373 6.68 -12.49 13.04
N GLY A 374 7.79 -12.68 12.34
CA GLY A 374 8.13 -11.84 11.19
C GLY A 374 9.51 -12.04 10.61
N VAL A 375 9.82 -11.27 9.57
CA VAL A 375 11.15 -11.19 8.96
C VAL A 375 11.44 -9.73 8.62
N THR A 376 12.52 -9.20 9.18
CA THR A 376 12.97 -7.82 9.04
C THR A 376 13.50 -7.55 7.62
N GLU A 377 13.39 -6.32 7.14
CA GLU A 377 13.94 -5.87 5.87
C GLU A 377 15.45 -6.21 5.76
N GLY A 378 15.82 -6.98 4.73
CA GLY A 378 17.19 -7.47 4.52
C GLY A 378 17.62 -8.66 5.40
N TRP A 379 16.68 -9.32 6.08
CA TRP A 379 16.90 -10.60 6.79
C TRP A 379 16.22 -11.77 6.09
N ARG A 380 16.58 -12.99 6.50
CA ARG A 380 15.88 -14.22 6.17
C ARG A 380 15.61 -15.10 7.38
N ASP A 381 14.55 -15.88 7.27
CA ASP A 381 14.35 -17.08 8.06
C ASP A 381 15.05 -18.28 7.40
N VAL A 382 15.44 -19.27 8.19
CA VAL A 382 16.23 -20.43 7.76
C VAL A 382 15.66 -21.72 8.37
N TYR A 383 14.96 -22.48 7.53
CA TYR A 383 14.41 -23.79 7.89
C TYR A 383 15.34 -24.91 7.50
N LYS A 384 15.97 -25.49 8.53
CA LYS A 384 16.94 -26.57 8.38
C LYS A 384 16.28 -27.89 8.03
N SER A 385 17.04 -28.73 7.35
CA SER A 385 16.62 -30.03 6.86
C SER A 385 16.29 -31.06 7.94
N ASP A 386 16.70 -30.86 9.19
CA ASP A 386 16.35 -31.71 10.34
C ASP A 386 14.96 -31.41 10.93
N VAL A 387 14.31 -30.32 10.49
CA VAL A 387 12.91 -29.98 10.85
C VAL A 387 11.94 -31.03 10.32
N THR A 388 10.89 -31.31 11.10
CA THR A 388 9.79 -32.21 10.71
C THR A 388 9.00 -31.64 9.54
N PHE A 389 8.58 -32.51 8.62
CA PHE A 389 7.97 -32.18 7.32
C PHE A 389 8.85 -31.39 6.33
N GLN A 390 10.11 -31.06 6.67
CA GLN A 390 11.05 -30.36 5.77
C GLN A 390 11.62 -31.29 4.68
N TRP A 391 10.71 -31.91 3.92
CA TRP A 391 11.00 -32.94 2.93
C TRP A 391 9.91 -33.05 1.85
N VAL A 392 10.28 -33.71 0.75
CA VAL A 392 9.35 -34.31 -0.23
C VAL A 392 9.33 -35.82 0.01
N ASP A 393 8.15 -36.45 0.07
CA ASP A 393 8.05 -37.91 0.02
C ASP A 393 8.29 -38.40 -1.41
N VAL A 394 9.30 -39.24 -1.59
CA VAL A 394 9.77 -39.78 -2.88
C VAL A 394 9.66 -41.31 -2.93
N SER A 395 8.87 -41.92 -2.04
CA SER A 395 8.74 -43.39 -1.89
C SER A 395 8.32 -44.12 -3.17
N ASP A 396 7.42 -43.54 -3.97
CA ASP A 396 6.98 -44.07 -5.27
C ASP A 396 7.73 -43.45 -6.48
N LEU A 397 8.72 -42.58 -6.25
CA LEU A 397 9.43 -41.89 -7.31
C LEU A 397 10.50 -42.80 -7.95
N SER A 398 10.55 -42.83 -9.29
CA SER A 398 11.61 -43.53 -10.01
C SER A 398 12.90 -42.69 -10.04
N PRO A 399 14.10 -43.31 -10.04
CA PRO A 399 15.35 -42.57 -10.20
C PRO A 399 15.39 -41.77 -11.51
N GLY A 400 15.79 -40.50 -11.43
CA GLY A 400 15.76 -39.58 -12.56
C GLY A 400 16.17 -38.16 -12.18
N HIS A 401 16.19 -37.26 -13.15
CA HIS A 401 16.50 -35.84 -12.95
C HIS A 401 15.23 -35.06 -12.60
N TYR A 402 15.30 -34.27 -11.53
CA TYR A 402 14.18 -33.50 -10.97
C TYR A 402 14.68 -32.15 -10.46
N ARG A 403 13.78 -31.16 -10.39
CA ARG A 403 14.05 -29.87 -9.76
C ARG A 403 13.27 -29.76 -8.46
N LEU A 404 13.94 -29.35 -7.38
CA LEU A 404 13.27 -28.94 -6.15
C LEU A 404 13.03 -27.42 -6.23
N ALA A 405 11.81 -27.00 -5.90
CA ALA A 405 11.36 -25.61 -5.97
C ALA A 405 10.73 -25.18 -4.63
N ALA A 406 10.69 -23.86 -4.43
CA ALA A 406 9.89 -23.18 -3.43
C ALA A 406 9.15 -22.02 -4.11
N GLU A 407 7.94 -21.70 -3.65
CA GLU A 407 7.04 -20.67 -4.19
C GLU A 407 6.23 -19.98 -3.09
#